data_AF-A0A7S1RLC4-F1
#
_entry.id   AF-A0A7S1RLC4-F1
#
_cell.length_a   1.000
_cell.length_b   1.000
_cell.length_c   1.000
_cell.angle_alpha   90.00
_cell.angle_beta   90.00
_cell.angle_gamma   90.00
#
_symmetry.space_group_name_H-M   'P 1'
#
loop_
_entity.id
_entity.type
_entity.pdbx_description
1 polymer ?
#
loop_
_entity_poly.entity_id
_entity_poly.type
_entity_poly.pdbx_seq_one_letter_code
_entity_poly.pdbx_strand_id
1 'polypeptide(L)'
;GGEAEGAEDEAEGAEGEAADGLEAESVEGDLGLEAYHWALKDPFFLFSDMECLAMGGGSSFAIYLEKDLLHGMSEPCSTFGSETLSSTDNFIISNLECWVFDDPSEVEK
;
A
#
# COMPACT_ATOMS: atom_id res chain seq x y z
N GLY A 1 -2.10 -58.82 2.30
CA GLY A 1 -2.90 -58.01 3.23
C GLY A 1 -2.04 -56.84 3.62
N GLY A 2 -2.48 -55.63 3.28
CA GLY A 2 -1.70 -54.40 3.38
C GLY A 2 -2.25 -53.45 2.33
N GLU A 3 -3.22 -52.65 2.77
CA GLU A 3 -4.17 -51.88 1.98
C GLU A 3 -3.55 -50.73 1.19
N ALA A 4 -4.15 -50.45 0.03
CA ALA A 4 -3.95 -49.23 -0.73
C ALA A 4 -5.09 -48.28 -0.38
N GLU A 5 -4.76 -47.12 0.17
CA GLU A 5 -5.63 -45.95 0.29
C GLU A 5 -4.86 -44.84 -0.45
N GLY A 6 -5.29 -44.35 -1.61
CA GLY A 6 -6.56 -43.69 -1.82
C GLY A 6 -6.34 -42.19 -1.58
N ALA A 7 -5.60 -41.52 -2.47
CA ALA A 7 -5.45 -40.08 -2.43
C ALA A 7 -6.67 -39.45 -3.11
N GLU A 8 -7.53 -38.84 -2.30
CA GLU A 8 -8.72 -38.13 -2.74
C GLU A 8 -8.30 -36.68 -3.05
N ASP A 9 -8.41 -36.34 -4.33
CA ASP A 9 -8.26 -35.01 -4.90
C ASP A 9 -9.60 -34.30 -4.71
N GLU A 10 -9.68 -33.33 -3.80
CA GLU A 10 -10.81 -32.40 -3.71
C GLU A 10 -10.28 -30.96 -3.61
N ALA A 11 -10.00 -30.38 -4.78
CA ALA A 11 -9.95 -28.93 -4.93
C ALA A 11 -11.37 -28.43 -5.25
N GLU A 12 -12.15 -28.10 -4.23
CA GLU A 12 -13.39 -27.32 -4.41
C GLU A 12 -13.06 -25.85 -4.68
N GLY A 13 -13.71 -25.31 -5.71
CA GLY A 13 -13.50 -23.96 -6.19
C GLY A 13 -14.47 -22.92 -5.65
N ALA A 14 -14.07 -21.65 -5.87
CA ALA A 14 -14.85 -20.41 -5.99
C ALA A 14 -15.67 -19.99 -4.74
N GLU A 15 -15.77 -18.72 -4.34
CA GLU A 15 -16.02 -17.52 -5.13
C GLU A 15 -15.39 -16.33 -4.39
N GLY A 16 -14.45 -15.63 -5.02
CA GLY A 16 -14.11 -14.27 -4.59
C GLY A 16 -15.18 -13.34 -5.14
N GLU A 17 -15.87 -12.61 -4.26
CA GLU A 17 -16.78 -11.54 -4.67
C GLU A 17 -15.98 -10.55 -5.53
N ALA A 18 -16.32 -10.50 -6.82
CA ALA A 18 -15.81 -9.48 -7.72
C ALA A 18 -16.29 -8.13 -7.16
N ALA A 19 -15.33 -7.28 -6.78
CA ALA A 19 -15.63 -5.88 -6.53
C ALA A 19 -16.27 -5.31 -7.80
N ASP A 20 -17.50 -4.84 -7.63
CA ASP A 20 -18.34 -4.22 -8.66
C ASP A 20 -17.51 -3.24 -9.49
N GLY A 21 -17.48 -3.49 -10.80
CA GLY A 21 -16.70 -2.72 -11.76
C GLY A 21 -17.22 -1.30 -11.85
N LEU A 22 -16.52 -0.37 -11.21
CA LEU A 22 -16.56 1.03 -11.62
C LEU A 22 -15.83 1.14 -12.96
N GLU A 23 -16.59 1.06 -14.05
CA GLU A 23 -16.11 1.47 -15.36
C GLU A 23 -15.79 2.97 -15.30
N ALA A 24 -14.50 3.29 -15.18
CA ALA A 24 -14.01 4.65 -15.27
C ALA A 24 -14.22 5.16 -16.71
N GLU A 25 -15.22 6.02 -16.91
CA GLU A 25 -15.37 6.77 -18.16
C GLU A 25 -14.12 7.63 -18.37
N SER A 26 -13.43 7.45 -19.51
CA SER A 26 -12.20 8.17 -19.83
C SER A 26 -12.51 9.63 -20.18
N VAL A 27 -12.46 10.47 -19.16
CA VAL A 27 -12.35 11.92 -19.34
C VAL A 27 -10.97 12.20 -19.96
N GLU A 28 -10.92 12.89 -21.11
CA GLU A 28 -9.66 13.41 -21.64
C GLU A 28 -9.05 14.37 -20.61
N GLY A 29 -8.06 13.86 -19.87
CA GLY A 29 -7.45 14.51 -18.72
C GLY A 29 -6.99 13.53 -17.65
N ASP A 30 -6.48 12.35 -18.04
CA ASP A 30 -5.84 11.43 -17.10
C ASP A 30 -4.58 12.11 -16.54
N LEU A 31 -4.62 12.48 -15.27
CA LEU A 31 -3.47 13.01 -14.55
C LEU A 31 -2.39 11.93 -14.31
N GLY A 32 -2.67 10.67 -14.70
CA GLY A 32 -1.82 9.52 -14.42
C GLY A 32 -1.77 9.24 -12.92
N LEU A 33 -2.85 9.53 -12.19
CA LEU A 33 -2.91 9.38 -10.74
C LEU A 33 -3.53 8.04 -10.38
N GLU A 34 -2.80 7.25 -9.59
CA GLU A 34 -3.26 6.00 -9.02
C GLU A 34 -3.29 6.09 -7.49
N ALA A 35 -4.35 5.57 -6.87
CA ALA A 35 -4.53 5.57 -5.43
C ALA A 35 -4.58 4.13 -4.90
N TYR A 36 -3.60 3.78 -4.05
CA TYR A 36 -3.54 2.47 -3.41
C TYR A 36 -4.20 2.50 -2.03
N HIS A 37 -5.34 1.80 -1.90
CA HIS A 37 -6.03 1.63 -0.63
C HIS A 37 -5.47 0.44 0.16
N TRP A 38 -5.84 0.30 1.45
CA TRP A 38 -5.45 -0.87 2.24
C TRP A 38 -5.93 -2.17 1.57
N ALA A 39 -4.99 -3.08 1.29
CA ALA A 39 -5.25 -4.33 0.59
C ALA A 39 -5.88 -5.43 1.46
N LEU A 40 -6.40 -5.07 2.64
CA LEU A 40 -7.03 -5.98 3.61
C LEU A 40 -6.12 -7.14 4.08
N LYS A 41 -4.79 -6.98 3.95
CA LYS A 41 -3.78 -7.94 4.39
C LYS A 41 -3.08 -7.48 5.66
N ASP A 42 -1.92 -6.85 5.51
CA ASP A 42 -1.03 -6.49 6.61
C ASP A 42 -1.41 -5.11 7.17
N PRO A 43 -1.66 -4.95 8.49
CA PRO A 43 -2.03 -3.67 9.09
C PRO A 43 -0.80 -2.80 9.44
N PHE A 44 0.27 -2.89 8.66
CA PHE A 44 1.53 -2.17 8.89
C PHE A 44 1.53 -0.82 8.17
N PHE A 45 0.72 0.11 8.66
CA PHE A 45 0.46 1.38 7.97
C PHE A 45 1.59 2.41 8.08
N LEU A 46 2.15 2.60 9.28
CA LEU A 46 3.12 3.65 9.57
C LEU A 46 4.11 3.16 10.64
N PHE A 47 5.38 3.44 10.44
CA PHE A 47 6.45 3.27 11.41
C PHE A 47 7.35 4.50 11.39
N SER A 48 7.83 4.94 12.55
CA SER A 48 8.85 5.97 12.60
C SER A 48 9.65 5.84 13.90
N ASP A 49 10.95 6.10 13.79
CA ASP A 49 11.86 6.26 14.91
C ASP A 49 12.87 7.39 14.59
N MET A 50 13.98 7.45 15.33
CA MET A 50 15.00 8.47 15.12
C MET A 50 15.80 8.29 13.82
N GLU A 51 15.69 7.14 13.17
CA GLU A 51 16.42 6.80 11.96
C GLU A 51 15.55 6.92 10.70
N CYS A 52 14.22 6.86 10.82
CA CYS A 52 13.33 6.90 9.65
C CYS A 52 11.87 7.32 9.90
N LEU A 53 11.21 7.61 8.79
CA LEU A 53 9.76 7.64 8.63
C LEU A 53 9.37 6.68 7.50
N ALA A 54 8.50 5.71 7.77
CA ALA A 54 8.12 4.69 6.80
C ALA A 54 6.61 4.47 6.77
N MET A 55 6.07 4.25 5.58
CA MET A 55 4.65 4.01 5.33
C MET A 55 4.45 2.77 4.47
N GLY A 56 3.45 1.96 4.83
CA GLY A 56 3.05 0.73 4.13
C GLY A 56 4.10 -0.36 4.16
N GLY A 57 4.01 -1.29 5.11
CA GLY A 57 4.96 -2.38 5.30
C GLY A 57 4.50 -3.74 4.76
N GLY A 58 4.95 -4.79 5.44
CA GLY A 58 4.69 -6.19 5.10
C GLY A 58 5.91 -6.83 4.43
N SER A 59 5.95 -6.82 3.10
CA SER A 59 7.12 -7.26 2.31
C SER A 59 8.28 -6.27 2.36
N SER A 60 8.02 -5.02 1.95
CA SER A 60 8.94 -3.88 1.93
C SER A 60 8.14 -2.61 2.30
N PHE A 61 8.77 -1.43 2.27
CA PHE A 61 8.08 -0.16 2.53
C PHE A 61 7.62 0.50 1.23
N ALA A 62 6.34 0.89 1.14
CA ALA A 62 5.85 1.70 0.02
C ALA A 62 6.57 3.04 -0.05
N ILE A 63 6.81 3.66 1.10
CA ILE A 63 7.65 4.85 1.24
C ILE A 63 8.51 4.67 2.48
N TYR A 64 9.81 4.87 2.34
CA TYR A 64 10.76 4.94 3.44
C TYR A 64 11.59 6.20 3.28
N LEU A 65 11.68 7.02 4.31
CA LEU A 65 12.50 8.23 4.35
C LEU A 65 13.55 8.07 5.44
N GLU A 66 14.81 8.36 5.11
CA GLU A 66 15.88 8.41 6.10
C GLU A 66 15.72 9.61 7.04
N LYS A 67 16.41 9.58 8.18
CA LYS A 67 16.41 10.64 9.19
C LYS A 67 16.79 12.03 8.69
N ASP A 68 17.51 12.13 7.59
CA ASP A 68 17.91 13.41 7.01
C ASP A 68 16.80 14.04 6.17
N LEU A 69 15.72 13.29 5.92
CA LEU A 69 14.60 13.66 5.04
C LEU A 69 15.06 14.11 3.64
N LEU A 70 16.22 13.60 3.20
CA LEU A 70 16.82 13.87 1.90
C LEU A 70 16.78 12.63 1.02
N HIS A 71 17.03 11.45 1.61
CA HIS A 71 17.04 10.19 0.91
C HIS A 71 15.78 9.38 1.20
N GLY A 72 15.19 8.82 0.15
CA GLY A 72 14.04 7.95 0.27
C GLY A 72 14.11 6.72 -0.61
N MET A 73 13.33 5.72 -0.23
CA MET A 73 13.11 4.49 -0.96
C MET A 73 11.62 4.19 -1.15
N SER A 74 11.30 3.49 -2.24
CA SER A 74 9.97 2.96 -2.49
C SER A 74 10.10 1.58 -3.13
N GLU A 75 9.34 0.63 -2.61
CA GLU A 75 9.28 -0.75 -3.09
C GLU A 75 7.84 -1.27 -3.04
N PRO A 76 7.52 -2.36 -3.76
CA PRO A 76 6.20 -2.96 -3.67
C PRO A 76 5.88 -3.43 -2.25
N CYS A 77 4.68 -3.09 -1.76
CA CYS A 77 4.27 -3.41 -0.39
C CYS A 77 2.94 -4.19 -0.34
N SER A 78 2.83 -5.12 0.60
CA SER A 78 1.62 -5.94 0.76
C SER A 78 0.51 -5.26 1.55
N THR A 79 0.82 -4.26 2.39
CA THR A 79 -0.19 -3.48 3.11
C THR A 79 -1.11 -2.73 2.15
N PHE A 80 -0.58 -2.07 1.12
CA PHE A 80 -1.39 -1.32 0.14
C PHE A 80 -1.54 -2.04 -1.21
N GLY A 81 -0.76 -3.11 -1.45
CA GLY A 81 -0.71 -3.73 -2.77
C GLY A 81 -0.14 -2.79 -3.83
N SER A 82 0.71 -1.85 -3.42
CA SER A 82 1.34 -0.88 -4.32
C SER A 82 2.57 -1.48 -4.98
N GLU A 83 2.88 -1.02 -6.19
CA GLU A 83 4.20 -1.14 -6.80
C GLU A 83 5.14 -0.06 -6.26
N THR A 84 6.38 0.02 -6.77
CA THR A 84 7.28 1.15 -6.51
C THR A 84 6.64 2.45 -7.00
N LEU A 85 6.54 3.44 -6.10
CA LEU A 85 5.84 4.72 -6.33
C LEU A 85 6.71 5.78 -7.02
N SER A 86 8.02 5.55 -7.10
CA SER A 86 8.99 6.41 -7.76
C SER A 86 9.48 5.79 -9.07
N SER A 87 10.19 6.56 -9.90
CA SER A 87 10.79 6.04 -11.14
C SER A 87 11.85 4.96 -10.91
N THR A 88 12.40 4.91 -9.71
CA THR A 88 13.45 3.99 -9.25
C THR A 88 13.26 3.74 -7.76
N ASP A 89 13.78 2.61 -7.25
CA ASP A 89 13.62 2.24 -5.84
C ASP A 89 14.22 3.26 -4.86
N ASN A 90 15.23 4.03 -5.28
CA ASN A 90 15.86 5.08 -4.48
C ASN A 90 15.59 6.46 -5.12
N PHE A 91 15.38 7.49 -4.30
CA PHE A 91 15.14 8.85 -4.76
C PHE A 91 15.66 9.92 -3.78
N ILE A 92 15.82 11.15 -4.29
CA ILE A 92 16.18 12.33 -3.50
C ILE A 92 14.95 13.23 -3.34
N ILE A 93 14.66 13.60 -2.11
CA ILE A 93 13.56 14.49 -1.78
C ILE A 93 13.96 15.93 -2.08
N SER A 94 13.14 16.60 -2.90
CA SER A 94 13.29 18.05 -3.15
C SER A 94 12.50 18.86 -2.13
N ASN A 95 11.27 18.43 -1.84
CA ASN A 95 10.34 19.08 -0.93
C ASN A 95 9.52 18.01 -0.22
N LEU A 96 9.29 18.19 1.08
CA LEU A 96 8.37 17.37 1.87
C LEU A 96 7.34 18.30 2.52
N GLU A 97 6.07 18.05 2.26
CA GLU A 97 4.95 18.85 2.77
C GLU A 97 4.03 17.96 3.62
N CYS A 98 3.59 18.47 4.77
CA CYS A 98 2.62 17.81 5.63
C CYS A 98 1.41 18.73 5.80
N TRP A 99 0.24 18.21 5.46
CA TRP A 99 -1.02 18.92 5.49
C TRP A 99 -1.90 18.35 6.59
N VAL A 100 -2.55 19.23 7.36
CA VAL A 100 -3.52 18.83 8.38
C VAL A 100 -4.87 19.45 8.06
N PHE A 101 -5.94 18.70 8.31
CA PHE A 101 -7.28 19.24 8.32
C PHE A 101 -7.55 19.75 9.74
N ASP A 102 -7.84 21.04 9.86
CA ASP A 102 -8.30 21.61 11.13
C ASP A 102 -9.82 21.47 11.21
N ASP A 103 -10.35 21.06 12.36
CA ASP A 103 -11.77 21.13 12.64
C ASP A 103 -12.03 22.45 13.38
N PRO A 104 -12.64 23.46 12.72
CA PRO A 104 -12.90 24.74 13.35
C PRO A 104 -13.82 24.64 14.57
N SER A 105 -14.51 23.52 14.80
CA SER A 105 -15.37 23.31 15.97
C SER A 105 -14.63 22.94 17.27
N GLU A 106 -13.32 22.64 17.21
CA GLU A 106 -12.50 22.27 18.39
C GLU A 106 -11.80 23.48 19.06
N VAL A 107 -11.91 24.69 18.49
CA VAL A 107 -11.22 25.92 18.97
C VAL A 107 -11.97 26.61 20.15
N GLU A 108 -13.21 26.21 20.45
CA GLU A 108 -14.04 26.81 21.52
C GLU A 108 -14.12 26.00 22.84
N LYS A 109 -13.04 25.31 23.26
CA LYS A 109 -12.98 24.65 24.57
C LYS A 109 -11.98 25.30 25.53
#